data_AF-A0A936UGA9-F1
#
_entry.id   AF-A0A936UGA9-F1
#
_cell.length_a   1.000
_cell.length_b   1.000
_cell.length_c   1.000
_cell.angle_alpha   90.00
_cell.angle_beta   90.00
_cell.angle_gamma   90.00
#
_symmetry.space_group_name_H-M   'P 1'
#
loop_
_entity.id
_entity.type
_entity.pdbx_description
1 polymer ?
#
loop_
_entity_poly.entity_id
_entity_poly.type
_entity_poly.pdbx_seq_one_letter_code
_entity_poly.pdbx_strand_id
1 'polypeptide(L)' 'MTLRKKSQAYATAEAFLASWLHACRCLVLEAQLPGMSGTELQEHLRAKHASLPLIYNTVPR' A
#
# COMPACT_ATOMS: atom_id res chain seq x y z
N MET A 1 -16.87 17.59 14.04
CA MET A 1 -15.47 17.50 13.59
C MET A 1 -15.41 16.61 12.36
N THR A 2 -15.10 17.16 11.19
CA THR A 2 -14.95 16.37 9.95
C THR A 2 -13.50 15.90 9.84
N LEU A 3 -13.26 14.59 9.93
CA LEU A 3 -11.91 14.02 9.82
C LEU A 3 -11.50 14.00 8.33
N ARG A 4 -10.79 15.04 7.85
CA ARG A 4 -10.22 15.04 6.49
C ARG A 4 -8.93 14.22 6.48
N LYS A 5 -8.99 12.97 6.02
CA LYS A 5 -7.78 12.18 5.71
C LYS A 5 -7.33 12.47 4.28
N LYS A 6 -6.05 12.80 4.10
CA LYS A 6 -5.43 12.90 2.77
C LYS A 6 -5.19 11.48 2.24
N SER A 7 -5.52 11.24 0.96
CA SER A 7 -5.23 10.01 0.25
C SER A 7 -4.48 10.32 -1.05
N GLN A 8 -3.68 9.36 -1.50
CA GLN A 8 -2.96 9.40 -2.78
C GLN A 8 -3.06 8.01 -3.40
N ALA A 9 -3.43 7.94 -4.66
CA ALA A 9 -3.49 6.68 -5.42
C ALA A 9 -2.21 6.47 -6.24
N TYR A 10 -1.86 5.20 -6.41
CA TYR A 10 -0.74 4.76 -7.24
C TYR A 10 -1.23 3.65 -8.16
N ALA A 11 -0.80 3.68 -9.42
CA ALA A 11 -1.20 2.69 -10.42
C ALA A 11 -0.54 1.32 -10.18
N THR A 12 0.66 1.29 -9.58
CA THR A 12 1.41 0.07 -9.31
C THR A 12 2.11 0.12 -7.95
N ALA A 13 2.52 -1.04 -7.44
CA ALA A 13 3.28 -1.16 -6.19
C ALA A 13 4.64 -0.47 -6.27
N GLU A 14 5.31 -0.55 -7.42
CA GLU A 14 6.62 0.06 -7.67
C GLU A 14 6.54 1.59 -7.65
N ALA A 15 5.48 2.16 -8.26
CA ALA A 15 5.23 3.59 -8.22
C ALA A 15 5.00 4.09 -6.78
N PHE A 16 4.31 3.29 -5.97
CA PHE A 16 4.19 3.57 -4.53
C PHE A 16 5.55 3.48 -3.83
N LEU A 17 6.32 2.41 -4.01
CA LEU A 17 7.62 2.23 -3.35
C LEU A 17 8.62 3.33 -3.71
N ALA A 18 8.60 3.83 -4.95
CA ALA A 18 9.47 4.90 -5.42
C ALA A 18 9.13 6.27 -4.80
N SER A 19 7.87 6.48 -4.43
CA SER A 19 7.37 7.74 -3.84
C SER A 19 7.15 7.68 -2.33
N TRP A 20 7.38 6.52 -1.71
CA TRP A 20 7.04 6.28 -0.33
C TRP A 20 8.00 6.99 0.64
N LEU A 21 7.47 7.98 1.38
CA LEU A 21 8.19 8.79 2.37
C LEU A 21 7.79 8.48 3.82
N HIS A 22 7.30 7.27 4.13
CA HIS A 22 6.86 6.87 5.49
C HIS A 22 5.73 7.72 6.14
N ALA A 23 5.11 8.67 5.41
CA ALA A 23 4.12 9.58 5.95
C ALA A 23 2.67 9.05 5.95
N CYS A 24 2.41 7.91 5.28
CA CYS A 24 1.08 7.31 5.26
C CYS A 24 0.82 6.50 6.54
N ARG A 25 -0.44 6.49 6.99
CA ARG A 25 -0.87 5.79 8.23
C ARG A 25 -1.46 4.40 7.96
N CYS A 26 -1.81 4.12 6.72
CA CYS A 26 -2.25 2.82 6.24
C CYS A 26 -2.06 2.78 4.72
N LEU A 27 -2.01 1.57 4.17
CA LEU A 27 -2.03 1.30 2.75
C LEU A 27 -3.23 0.40 2.44
N VAL A 28 -4.00 0.78 1.43
CA VAL A 28 -5.04 -0.07 0.84
C VAL A 28 -4.51 -0.56 -0.50
N LEU A 29 -4.55 -1.87 -0.71
CA LEU A 29 -3.97 -2.52 -1.87
C LEU A 29 -4.94 -3.57 -2.40
N GLU A 30 -5.04 -3.66 -3.72
CA GLU A 30 -5.69 -4.80 -4.36
C GLU A 30 -4.80 -6.04 -4.20
N ALA A 31 -5.42 -7.19 -3.97
CA ALA A 31 -4.67 -8.45 -3.87
C ALA A 31 -4.00 -8.84 -5.20
N GLN A 32 -4.58 -8.43 -6.33
CA GLN A 32 -3.97 -8.58 -7.64
C GLN A 32 -3.53 -7.22 -8.18
N LEU A 33 -2.23 -6.98 -8.15
CA LEU A 33 -1.58 -5.83 -8.76
C LEU A 33 -0.84 -6.28 -10.03
N PRO A 34 -0.83 -5.48 -11.11
CA PRO A 34 0.03 -5.75 -12.26
C PRO A 34 1.50 -5.51 -11.88
N GLY A 35 2.39 -6.43 -12.27
CA GLY A 35 3.80 -6.39 -11.87
C GLY A 35 4.00 -7.05 -10.51
N MET A 36 4.42 -6.29 -9.51
CA MET A 36 4.61 -6.76 -8.14
C MET A 36 3.27 -6.98 -7.42
N SER A 37 3.07 -8.17 -6.87
CA SER A 37 1.90 -8.53 -6.07
C SER A 37 1.85 -7.80 -4.72
N GLY A 38 0.67 -7.76 -4.09
CA GLY A 38 0.52 -7.17 -2.76
C GLY A 38 1.40 -7.82 -1.68
N THR A 39 1.66 -9.12 -1.79
CA THR A 39 2.54 -9.87 -0.87
C THR A 39 4.00 -9.49 -1.05
N GLU A 40 4.50 -9.41 -2.29
CA GLU A 40 5.86 -8.95 -2.57
C GLU A 40 6.05 -7.51 -2.08
N LEU A 41 5.07 -6.64 -2.30
CA LEU A 41 5.07 -5.27 -1.76
C LEU A 41 5.15 -5.27 -0.22
N GLN A 42 4.43 -6.17 0.45
CA GLN A 42 4.49 -6.31 1.90
C GLN A 42 5.89 -6.73 2.38
N GLU A 43 6.57 -7.61 1.67
CA GLU A 43 7.94 -8.02 1.97
C GLU A 43 8.92 -6.84 1.83
N HIS A 44 8.80 -6.07 0.76
CA HIS A 44 9.59 -4.83 0.57
C HIS A 44 9.38 -3.83 1.72
N LEU A 45 8.15 -3.65 2.18
CA LEU A 45 7.84 -2.75 3.30
C LEU A 45 8.38 -3.30 4.63
N ARG A 46 8.28 -4.60 4.89
CA ARG A 46 8.85 -5.24 6.07
C ARG A 46 10.37 -5.12 6.12
N ALA A 47 11.05 -5.31 4.99
CA ALA A 47 12.50 -5.13 4.88
C ALA A 47 12.94 -3.70 5.18
N LYS A 48 12.07 -2.70 4.94
CA LYS A 48 12.29 -1.29 5.30
C LYS A 48 11.82 -0.93 6.72
N HIS A 49 11.53 -1.92 7.56
CA HIS A 49 10.99 -1.76 8.92
C HIS A 49 9.72 -0.89 8.98
N ALA A 50 8.88 -0.93 7.94
CA ALA A 50 7.61 -0.23 7.92
C ALA A 50 6.62 -0.86 8.92
N SER A 51 6.16 -0.10 9.91
CA SER A 51 4.99 -0.45 10.73
C SER A 51 3.69 0.04 10.08
N LEU A 52 3.59 -0.08 8.75
CA LEU A 52 2.46 0.40 7.97
C LEU A 52 1.36 -0.66 7.93
N PRO A 53 0.14 -0.41 8.44
CA PRO A 53 -0.98 -1.33 8.28
C PRO A 53 -1.32 -1.51 6.79
N LEU A 54 -1.34 -2.76 6.32
CA LEU A 54 -1.78 -3.15 4.98
C LEU A 54 -3.20 -3.70 5.04
N ILE A 55 -4.09 -3.16 4.21
CA ILE A 55 -5.47 -3.61 4.04
C ILE A 55 -5.61 -4.13 2.62
N TYR A 56 -5.85 -5.43 2.48
CA TYR A 56 -6.09 -6.06 1.19
C TYR A 56 -7.56 -5.92 0.80
N ASN A 57 -7.82 -5.35 -0.36
CA ASN A 57 -9.08 -5.50 -1.04
C ASN A 57 -9.03 -6.77 -1.89
N THR A 58 -9.99 -7.66 -1.66
CA THR A 58 -10.14 -8.92 -2.39
C THR A 58 -11.58 -9.02 -2.85
N VAL A 59 -11.81 -9.34 -4.11
CA VAL A 59 -13.16 -9.71 -4.55
C VAL A 59 -13.53 -11.08 -3.96
N PRO A 60 -14.78 -11.28 -3.49
CA PRO A 60 -15.26 -12.61 -3.12
C PRO A 60 -15.16 -13.54 -4.34
N ARG A 61 -14.76 -14.79 -4.11
CA ARG A 61 -14.91 -15.87 -5.11
C ARG A 61 -16.27 -16.51 -4.99
#